data_AF-A0A927WQ55-F1
#
_entry.id   AF-A0A927WQ55-F1
#
_cell.length_a   1.000
_cell.length_b   1.000
_cell.length_c   1.000
_cell.angle_alpha   90.00
_cell.angle_beta   90.00
_cell.angle_gamma   90.00
#
_symmetry.space_group_name_H-M   'P 1'
#
loop_
_entity.id
_entity.type
_entity.pdbx_description
1 polymer ?
#
loop_
_entity_poly.entity_id
_entity_poly.type
_entity_poly.pdbx_seq_one_letter_code
_entity_poly.pdbx_strand_id
1 'polypeptide(L)'
;MKKWLTLLMAALMVCLMTSTVFAATSQEKIAKERAQIESLQEKALQNLYAKVPSAENVIKNCYAYATLSNTGIKLGLLGDAHGRGLAVNNTTGEKIYMRMKEMGIGIGLGVKEYDLIFVISTERAWNSFISGDIKFASSAEASASDGQAGGAVEGASLAANGIWVYQMTKKGLALDASIKGTKIYPYKKLNQQ
;
A
#
# COMPACT_ATOMS: atom_id res chain seq x y z
N MET A 1 31.76 -45.73 35.72
CA MET A 1 30.54 -45.48 34.92
C MET A 1 29.78 -44.22 35.35
N LYS A 2 29.45 -44.03 36.64
CA LYS A 2 28.71 -42.83 37.11
C LYS A 2 29.40 -41.47 36.86
N LYS A 3 30.75 -41.39 37.01
CA LYS A 3 31.50 -40.14 36.78
C LYS A 3 31.55 -39.67 35.32
N TRP A 4 31.50 -40.62 34.37
CA TRP A 4 31.52 -40.31 32.93
C TRP A 4 30.13 -39.89 32.44
N LEU A 5 29.07 -40.47 33.04
CA LEU A 5 27.68 -40.08 32.81
C LEU A 5 27.38 -38.66 33.32
N THR A 6 27.93 -38.27 34.48
CA THR A 6 27.80 -36.90 35.01
C THR A 6 28.55 -35.85 34.18
N LEU A 7 29.69 -36.21 33.56
CA LEU A 7 30.42 -35.30 32.67
C LEU A 7 29.72 -35.11 31.31
N LEU A 8 29.08 -36.16 30.78
CA LEU A 8 28.26 -36.08 29.56
C LEU A 8 26.96 -35.28 29.75
N MET A 9 26.31 -35.39 30.92
CA MET A 9 25.14 -34.57 31.25
C MET A 9 25.49 -33.10 31.47
N ALA A 10 26.67 -32.80 32.03
CA ALA A 10 27.14 -31.42 32.18
C ALA A 10 27.49 -30.77 30.83
N ALA A 11 28.07 -31.53 29.88
CA ALA A 11 28.39 -31.03 28.54
C ALA A 11 27.14 -30.78 27.68
N LEU A 12 26.08 -31.58 27.83
CA LEU A 12 24.82 -31.38 27.10
C LEU A 12 24.03 -30.17 27.62
N MET A 13 24.17 -29.81 28.90
CA MET A 13 23.46 -28.68 29.51
C MET A 13 24.10 -27.32 29.17
N VAL A 14 25.38 -27.29 28.76
CA VAL A 14 26.08 -26.06 28.32
C VAL A 14 25.78 -25.70 26.86
N CYS A 15 25.37 -26.66 26.01
CA CYS A 15 25.00 -26.40 24.62
C CYS A 15 23.57 -25.84 24.42
N LEU A 16 22.74 -25.76 25.47
CA LEU A 16 21.36 -25.26 25.39
C LEU A 16 21.19 -23.76 25.72
N MET A 17 22.28 -23.03 25.98
CA MET A 17 22.25 -21.67 26.57
C MET A 17 22.68 -20.52 25.65
N THR A 18 22.82 -20.71 24.32
CA THR A 18 23.32 -19.63 23.43
C THR A 18 22.49 -19.37 22.17
N SER A 19 21.21 -19.75 22.14
CA SER A 19 20.27 -19.15 21.19
C SER A 19 19.50 -18.02 21.85
N THR A 20 20.18 -16.89 22.09
CA THR A 20 19.47 -15.62 22.27
C THR A 20 18.87 -15.25 20.92
N VAL A 21 17.65 -15.73 20.67
CA VAL A 21 16.81 -15.20 19.61
C VAL A 21 16.54 -13.75 20.00
N PHE A 22 17.28 -12.81 19.42
CA PHE A 22 16.94 -11.39 19.50
C PHE A 22 15.57 -11.22 18.83
N ALA A 23 14.51 -11.29 19.62
CA ALA A 23 13.19 -10.92 19.17
C ALA A 23 13.23 -9.43 18.84
N ALA A 24 13.14 -9.09 17.56
CA ALA A 24 13.07 -7.69 17.11
C ALA A 24 12.04 -6.93 17.93
N THR A 25 12.43 -5.76 18.42
CA THR A 25 11.54 -4.88 19.21
C THR A 25 10.32 -4.48 18.37
N SER A 26 9.24 -4.06 19.02
CA SER A 26 8.05 -3.54 18.31
C SER A 26 8.42 -2.39 17.36
N GLN A 27 9.36 -1.53 17.78
CA GLN A 27 9.80 -0.39 16.99
C GLN A 27 10.61 -0.80 15.76
N GLU A 28 11.50 -1.78 15.89
CA GLU A 28 12.26 -2.32 14.76
C GLU A 28 11.34 -2.95 13.70
N LYS A 29 10.29 -3.66 14.14
CA LYS A 29 9.27 -4.22 13.25
C LYS A 29 8.50 -3.12 12.50
N ILE A 30 8.08 -2.06 13.20
CA ILE A 30 7.41 -0.90 12.58
C ILE A 30 8.33 -0.25 11.55
N ALA A 31 9.59 0.02 11.90
CA ALA A 31 10.56 0.65 11.00
C ALA A 31 10.79 -0.21 9.74
N LYS A 32 10.95 -1.53 9.91
CA LYS A 32 11.10 -2.46 8.79
C LYS A 32 9.88 -2.48 7.89
N GLU A 33 8.68 -2.44 8.46
CA GLU A 33 7.44 -2.43 7.67
C GLU A 33 7.26 -1.11 6.91
N ARG A 34 7.58 0.03 7.54
CA ARG A 34 7.61 1.35 6.90
C ARG A 34 8.57 1.37 5.72
N ALA A 35 9.81 0.93 5.91
CA ALA A 35 10.81 0.84 4.84
C ALA A 35 10.36 -0.07 3.68
N GLN A 36 9.68 -1.18 4.00
CA GLN A 36 9.13 -2.05 2.97
C GLN A 36 8.01 -1.39 2.16
N ILE A 37 7.14 -0.60 2.81
CA ILE A 37 6.10 0.17 2.14
C ILE A 37 6.71 1.26 1.25
N GLU A 38 7.74 1.96 1.72
CA GLU A 38 8.44 2.98 0.93
C GLU A 38 9.10 2.36 -0.32
N SER A 39 9.73 1.19 -0.19
CA SER A 39 10.27 0.46 -1.35
C SER A 39 9.19 0.03 -2.35
N LEU A 40 8.00 -0.36 -1.87
CA LEU A 40 6.87 -0.69 -2.74
C LEU A 40 6.34 0.56 -3.47
N GLN A 41 6.27 1.70 -2.79
CA GLN A 41 5.90 2.98 -3.40
C GLN A 41 6.86 3.35 -4.54
N GLU A 42 8.17 3.34 -4.26
CA GLU A 42 9.19 3.67 -5.27
C GLU A 42 9.05 2.79 -6.51
N LYS A 43 8.90 1.47 -6.31
CA LYS A 43 8.71 0.52 -7.40
C LYS A 43 7.42 0.77 -8.19
N ALA A 44 6.31 1.04 -7.51
CA ALA A 44 5.03 1.33 -8.16
C ALA A 44 5.12 2.57 -9.05
N LEU A 45 5.75 3.65 -8.56
CA LEU A 45 5.97 4.88 -9.31
C LEU A 45 6.91 4.67 -10.49
N GLN A 46 8.03 3.98 -10.30
CA GLN A 46 8.97 3.65 -11.38
C GLN A 46 8.28 2.86 -12.50
N ASN A 47 7.48 1.84 -12.14
CA ASN A 47 6.72 1.05 -13.11
C ASN A 47 5.70 1.91 -13.87
N LEU A 48 5.01 2.81 -13.16
CA LEU A 48 4.07 3.74 -13.77
C LEU A 48 4.78 4.67 -14.76
N TYR A 49 5.87 5.32 -14.37
CA TYR A 49 6.59 6.27 -15.22
C TYR A 49 7.20 5.60 -16.46
N ALA A 50 7.61 4.34 -16.35
CA ALA A 50 8.06 3.56 -17.50
C ALA A 50 6.94 3.26 -18.52
N LYS A 51 5.66 3.29 -18.10
CA LYS A 51 4.50 3.04 -18.96
C LYS A 51 3.78 4.32 -19.39
N VAL A 52 3.73 5.31 -18.52
CA VAL A 52 3.07 6.60 -18.71
C VAL A 52 4.04 7.69 -18.25
N PRO A 53 5.00 8.11 -19.09
CA PRO A 53 6.00 9.12 -18.70
C PRO A 53 5.37 10.45 -18.25
N SER A 54 4.23 10.83 -18.82
CA SER A 54 3.46 12.02 -18.42
C SER A 54 2.98 11.98 -16.96
N ALA A 55 2.83 10.79 -16.38
CA ALA A 55 2.40 10.62 -14.99
C ALA A 55 3.42 11.17 -13.98
N GLU A 56 4.70 11.29 -14.33
CA GLU A 56 5.70 11.90 -13.45
C GLU A 56 5.35 13.36 -13.14
N ASN A 57 4.99 14.12 -14.18
CA ASN A 57 4.56 15.50 -14.02
C ASN A 57 3.22 15.60 -13.27
N VAL A 58 2.29 14.67 -13.52
CA VAL A 58 1.00 14.63 -12.80
C VAL A 58 1.21 14.40 -11.30
N ILE A 59 2.01 13.40 -10.92
CA ILE A 59 2.28 13.06 -9.51
C ILE A 59 3.05 14.17 -8.80
N LYS A 60 3.98 14.84 -9.51
CA LYS A 60 4.75 15.95 -8.94
C LYS A 60 3.90 17.17 -8.62
N ASN A 61 2.89 17.47 -9.43
CA ASN A 61 2.11 18.72 -9.33
C ASN A 61 0.71 18.56 -8.73
N CYS A 62 0.26 17.35 -8.41
CA CYS A 62 -1.01 17.15 -7.71
C CYS A 62 -0.92 17.56 -6.23
N TYR A 63 -2.06 17.78 -5.58
CA TYR A 63 -2.11 18.15 -4.17
C TYR A 63 -1.52 17.06 -3.27
N ALA A 64 -1.87 15.80 -3.54
CA ALA A 64 -1.34 14.63 -2.86
C ALA A 64 -1.37 13.40 -3.77
N TYR A 65 -0.66 12.34 -3.43
CA TYR A 65 -0.73 11.05 -4.11
C TYR A 65 -0.67 9.90 -3.12
N ALA A 66 -1.11 8.71 -3.54
CA ALA A 66 -0.97 7.51 -2.74
C ALA A 66 -0.66 6.30 -3.60
N THR A 67 0.22 5.42 -3.13
CA THR A 67 0.52 4.14 -3.79
C THR A 67 0.10 3.00 -2.89
N LEU A 68 -0.75 2.08 -3.36
CA LEU A 68 -1.18 0.91 -2.62
C LEU A 68 -0.84 -0.35 -3.43
N SER A 69 -0.01 -1.21 -2.87
CA SER A 69 0.43 -2.45 -3.52
C SER A 69 -0.29 -3.65 -2.91
N ASN A 70 -0.82 -4.50 -3.79
CA ASN A 70 -1.21 -5.87 -3.46
C ASN A 70 -0.24 -6.83 -4.15
N THR A 71 0.58 -7.51 -3.34
CA THR A 71 1.59 -8.48 -3.83
C THR A 71 1.12 -9.94 -3.69
N GLY A 72 -0.17 -10.17 -3.42
CA GLY A 72 -0.76 -11.49 -3.17
C GLY A 72 -0.59 -12.02 -1.73
N ILE A 73 -1.04 -13.26 -1.49
CA ILE A 73 -1.13 -13.95 -0.16
C ILE A 73 0.23 -14.09 0.57
N LYS A 74 1.36 -13.85 -0.11
CA LYS A 74 2.70 -14.09 0.44
C LYS A 74 3.25 -12.95 1.28
N LEU A 75 2.51 -12.49 2.29
CA LEU A 75 3.07 -11.71 3.40
C LEU A 75 2.36 -12.13 4.70
N GLY A 76 2.73 -13.32 5.19
CA GLY A 76 2.17 -13.99 6.38
C GLY A 76 2.37 -13.27 7.72
N LEU A 77 2.38 -11.94 7.75
CA LEU A 77 2.49 -11.12 8.95
C LEU A 77 1.35 -10.11 9.13
N LEU A 78 0.43 -9.97 8.16
CA LEU A 78 -0.46 -8.80 8.07
C LEU A 78 -1.97 -9.12 8.01
N GLY A 79 -2.47 -10.14 8.69
CA GLY A 79 -3.93 -10.32 8.90
C GLY A 79 -4.82 -10.22 7.64
N ASP A 80 -6.06 -9.74 7.79
CA ASP A 80 -7.11 -9.79 6.73
C ASP A 80 -7.05 -8.69 5.66
N ALA A 81 -6.04 -7.81 5.65
CA ALA A 81 -5.95 -6.77 4.62
C ALA A 81 -5.09 -7.23 3.46
N HIS A 82 -5.54 -6.92 2.24
CA HIS A 82 -5.00 -7.46 1.00
C HIS A 82 -3.96 -6.53 0.35
N GLY A 83 -3.79 -5.30 0.86
CA GLY A 83 -2.75 -4.39 0.39
C GLY A 83 -2.34 -3.35 1.43
N ARG A 84 -1.25 -2.66 1.12
CA ARG A 84 -0.65 -1.63 1.97
C ARG A 84 0.06 -0.60 1.10
N GLY A 85 0.36 0.55 1.69
CA GLY A 85 1.02 1.59 0.95
C GLY A 85 1.21 2.89 1.71
N LEU A 86 1.50 3.94 0.97
CA LEU A 86 1.87 5.24 1.50
C LEU A 86 1.13 6.34 0.75
N ALA A 87 0.48 7.20 1.51
CA ALA A 87 -0.12 8.44 1.04
C ALA A 87 0.80 9.60 1.41
N VAL A 88 1.07 10.49 0.44
CA VAL A 88 2.00 11.61 0.56
C VAL A 88 1.29 12.89 0.15
N ASN A 89 1.30 13.87 1.05
CA ASN A 89 0.83 15.22 0.75
C ASN A 89 1.99 16.02 0.16
N ASN A 90 1.89 16.42 -1.11
CA ASN A 90 2.96 17.18 -1.79
C ASN A 90 3.10 18.61 -1.24
N THR A 91 2.05 19.13 -0.59
CA THR A 91 2.03 20.49 -0.03
C THR A 91 2.72 20.53 1.34
N THR A 92 2.45 19.55 2.20
CA THR A 92 2.94 19.54 3.60
C THR A 92 4.11 18.58 3.84
N GLY A 93 4.35 17.63 2.93
CA GLY A 93 5.30 16.53 3.14
C GLY A 93 4.79 15.44 4.09
N GLU A 94 3.53 15.52 4.54
CA GLU A 94 2.93 14.52 5.42
C GLU A 94 2.91 13.14 4.74
N LYS A 95 3.35 12.13 5.48
CA LYS A 95 3.37 10.72 5.07
C LYS A 95 2.42 9.91 5.96
N ILE A 96 1.43 9.26 5.35
CA ILE A 96 0.46 8.41 6.06
C ILE A 96 0.54 6.99 5.49
N TYR A 97 0.90 6.03 6.35
CA TYR A 97 0.91 4.62 5.99
C TYR A 97 -0.53 4.11 5.92
N MET A 98 -0.89 3.46 4.82
CA MET A 98 -2.26 3.07 4.48
C MET A 98 -2.40 1.55 4.38
N ARG A 99 -3.61 1.05 4.60
CA ARG A 99 -4.04 -0.33 4.30
C ARG A 99 -5.20 -0.32 3.32
N MET A 100 -5.33 -1.45 2.63
CA MET A 100 -6.39 -1.69 1.68
C MET A 100 -7.02 -3.06 1.93
N LYS A 101 -8.35 -3.11 1.93
CA LYS A 101 -9.15 -4.34 2.04
C LYS A 101 -10.22 -4.33 0.96
N GLU A 102 -10.25 -5.36 0.14
CA GLU A 102 -11.29 -5.56 -0.87
C GLU A 102 -12.48 -6.30 -0.25
N MET A 103 -13.70 -5.82 -0.48
CA MET A 103 -14.94 -6.41 -0.02
C MET A 103 -15.80 -6.79 -1.23
N GLY A 104 -15.58 -7.98 -1.81
CA GLY A 104 -16.40 -8.54 -2.89
C GLY A 104 -15.61 -8.93 -4.15
N ILE A 105 -16.29 -8.92 -5.31
CA ILE A 105 -15.70 -9.08 -6.64
C ILE A 105 -15.01 -7.76 -7.02
N GLY A 106 -13.94 -7.42 -6.30
CA GLY A 106 -13.04 -6.32 -6.65
C GLY A 106 -12.13 -6.70 -7.83
N ILE A 107 -11.21 -5.79 -8.17
CA ILE A 107 -10.12 -5.89 -9.17
C ILE A 107 -10.14 -7.22 -9.95
N GLY A 108 -10.78 -7.16 -11.13
CA GLY A 108 -10.97 -8.18 -12.17
C GLY A 108 -10.57 -9.63 -11.88
N LEU A 109 -11.49 -10.57 -12.13
CA LEU A 109 -11.30 -12.02 -12.03
C LEU A 109 -9.89 -12.48 -12.49
N GLY A 110 -9.03 -12.80 -11.53
CA GLY A 110 -7.70 -13.38 -11.78
C GLY A 110 -6.50 -12.44 -11.61
N VAL A 111 -6.68 -11.14 -11.35
CA VAL A 111 -5.56 -10.23 -11.06
C VAL A 111 -5.23 -10.27 -9.56
N LYS A 112 -4.24 -11.09 -9.21
CA LYS A 112 -3.82 -11.28 -7.80
C LYS A 112 -2.80 -10.25 -7.30
N GLU A 113 -2.09 -9.62 -8.23
CA GLU A 113 -0.98 -8.72 -7.94
C GLU A 113 -1.10 -7.46 -8.80
N TYR A 114 -1.14 -6.31 -8.14
CA TYR A 114 -1.29 -5.02 -8.77
C TYR A 114 -0.85 -3.89 -7.83
N ASP A 115 -0.54 -2.73 -8.41
CA ASP A 115 -0.33 -1.48 -7.70
C ASP A 115 -1.41 -0.48 -8.12
N LEU A 116 -2.00 0.22 -7.15
CA LEU A 116 -2.87 1.37 -7.37
C LEU A 116 -2.10 2.64 -7.06
N ILE A 117 -2.09 3.58 -7.99
CA ILE A 117 -1.45 4.89 -7.82
C ILE A 117 -2.53 5.96 -7.95
N PHE A 118 -2.88 6.58 -6.83
CA PHE A 118 -3.90 7.62 -6.74
C PHE A 118 -3.29 9.00 -6.94
N VAL A 119 -3.91 9.81 -7.79
CA VAL A 119 -3.65 11.24 -7.94
C VAL A 119 -4.79 11.98 -7.26
N ILE A 120 -4.47 12.78 -6.25
CA ILE A 120 -5.45 13.50 -5.43
C ILE A 120 -5.29 14.99 -5.73
N SER A 121 -6.33 15.58 -6.30
CA SER A 121 -6.24 16.90 -6.95
C SER A 121 -6.52 18.06 -5.99
N THR A 122 -7.18 17.81 -4.86
CA THR A 122 -7.62 18.86 -3.93
C THR A 122 -7.44 18.44 -2.47
N GLU A 123 -7.40 19.42 -1.58
CA GLU A 123 -7.42 19.21 -0.14
C GLU A 123 -8.67 18.45 0.33
N ARG A 124 -9.85 18.76 -0.25
CA ARG A 124 -11.09 18.04 0.09
C ARG A 124 -10.99 16.56 -0.26
N ALA A 125 -10.46 16.26 -1.45
CA ALA A 125 -10.23 14.90 -1.89
C ALA A 125 -9.20 14.18 -1.00
N TRP A 126 -8.13 14.87 -0.59
CA TRP A 126 -7.15 14.35 0.36
C TRP A 126 -7.78 13.97 1.69
N ASN A 127 -8.49 14.91 2.31
CA ASN A 127 -9.15 14.68 3.60
C ASN A 127 -10.16 13.53 3.53
N SER A 128 -10.91 13.44 2.42
CA SER A 128 -11.81 12.30 2.18
C SER A 128 -11.04 10.99 2.04
N PHE A 129 -9.95 10.96 1.27
CA PHE A 129 -9.15 9.75 1.04
C PHE A 129 -8.54 9.21 2.35
N ILE A 130 -7.96 10.08 3.18
CA ILE A 130 -7.28 9.66 4.42
C ILE A 130 -8.24 9.40 5.58
N SER A 131 -9.50 9.81 5.49
CA SER A 131 -10.51 9.51 6.51
C SER A 131 -10.76 8.01 6.70
N GLY A 132 -10.54 7.22 5.64
CA GLY A 132 -10.82 5.79 5.61
C GLY A 132 -12.24 5.41 5.19
N ASP A 133 -13.10 6.38 4.91
CA ASP A 133 -14.52 6.18 4.57
C ASP A 133 -14.87 6.58 3.12
N ILE A 134 -13.85 6.84 2.31
CA ILE A 134 -14.02 7.10 0.88
C ILE A 134 -14.72 5.91 0.19
N LYS A 135 -15.68 6.25 -0.67
CA LYS A 135 -16.37 5.29 -1.54
C LYS A 135 -15.93 5.53 -2.98
N PHE A 136 -15.25 4.54 -3.55
CA PHE A 136 -14.90 4.57 -4.96
C PHE A 136 -16.09 4.14 -5.81
N ALA A 137 -16.31 4.88 -6.90
CA ALA A 137 -17.32 4.58 -7.91
C ALA A 137 -16.63 4.08 -9.18
N SER A 138 -17.41 3.56 -10.14
CA SER A 138 -16.89 3.34 -11.49
C SER A 138 -16.57 4.68 -12.16
N SER A 139 -15.67 4.66 -13.15
CA SER A 139 -15.29 5.85 -13.91
C SER A 139 -16.49 6.61 -14.48
N ALA A 140 -17.51 5.89 -14.96
CA ALA A 140 -18.74 6.49 -15.49
C ALA A 140 -19.58 7.17 -14.40
N GLU A 141 -19.79 6.50 -13.25
CA GLU A 141 -20.52 7.04 -12.10
C GLU A 141 -19.79 8.28 -11.51
N ALA A 142 -18.46 8.20 -11.40
CA ALA A 142 -17.64 9.29 -10.91
C ALA A 142 -17.72 10.51 -11.84
N SER A 143 -17.58 10.31 -13.15
CA SER A 143 -17.62 11.40 -14.14
C SER A 143 -18.99 12.10 -14.18
N ALA A 144 -20.08 11.36 -13.99
CA ALA A 144 -21.43 11.94 -13.94
C ALA A 144 -21.66 12.82 -12.70
N SER A 145 -20.96 12.53 -11.59
CA SER A 145 -21.07 13.27 -10.32
C SER A 145 -19.99 14.36 -10.16
N ASP A 146 -18.97 14.35 -11.02
CA ASP A 146 -17.92 15.36 -11.03
C ASP A 146 -18.41 16.62 -11.75
N GLY A 147 -19.24 17.39 -11.04
CA GLY A 147 -19.97 18.52 -11.58
C GLY A 147 -19.10 19.71 -12.06
N GLN A 148 -17.76 19.67 -11.94
CA GLN A 148 -16.86 20.66 -12.57
C GLN A 148 -15.33 20.46 -12.39
N ALA A 149 -14.78 19.33 -11.94
CA ALA A 149 -13.37 19.27 -11.54
C ALA A 149 -12.49 18.24 -12.30
N GLY A 150 -11.99 18.64 -13.47
CA GLY A 150 -10.66 18.18 -13.94
C GLY A 150 -10.63 17.56 -15.32
N GLY A 151 -9.66 18.00 -16.13
CA GLY A 151 -9.32 17.36 -17.39
C GLY A 151 -8.89 15.91 -17.16
N ALA A 152 -9.06 15.07 -18.20
CA ALA A 152 -8.66 13.68 -18.14
C ALA A 152 -7.18 13.55 -17.76
N VAL A 153 -6.89 12.69 -16.78
CA VAL A 153 -5.52 12.26 -16.48
C VAL A 153 -5.22 11.07 -17.38
N GLU A 154 -4.26 11.23 -18.30
CA GLU A 154 -3.88 10.20 -19.27
C GLU A 154 -3.55 8.87 -18.57
N GLY A 155 -4.23 7.79 -18.97
CA GLY A 155 -3.97 6.45 -18.43
C GLY A 155 -4.53 6.19 -17.03
N ALA A 156 -5.24 7.16 -16.43
CA ALA A 156 -5.90 7.00 -15.14
C ALA A 156 -7.44 7.04 -15.27
N SER A 157 -8.10 6.28 -14.41
CA SER A 157 -9.55 6.27 -14.25
C SER A 157 -9.97 7.27 -13.16
N LEU A 158 -11.07 7.98 -13.34
CA LEU A 158 -11.66 8.80 -12.28
C LEU A 158 -12.33 7.89 -11.25
N ALA A 159 -11.79 7.84 -10.03
CA ALA A 159 -12.24 6.94 -8.97
C ALA A 159 -13.28 7.57 -8.04
N ALA A 160 -13.18 8.88 -7.84
CA ALA A 160 -14.09 9.72 -7.08
C ALA A 160 -13.82 11.19 -7.46
N ASN A 161 -14.67 12.12 -7.02
CA ASN A 161 -14.48 13.55 -7.30
C ASN A 161 -13.07 14.02 -6.87
N GLY A 162 -12.28 14.49 -7.85
CA GLY A 162 -10.90 14.95 -7.64
C GLY A 162 -9.87 13.86 -7.34
N ILE A 163 -10.21 12.58 -7.52
CA ILE A 163 -9.32 11.43 -7.27
C ILE A 163 -9.25 10.56 -8.52
N TRP A 164 -8.08 10.50 -9.13
CA TRP A 164 -7.78 9.63 -10.26
C TRP A 164 -6.93 8.45 -9.78
N VAL A 165 -7.00 7.33 -10.49
CA VAL A 165 -6.22 6.13 -10.15
C VAL A 165 -5.64 5.47 -11.39
N TYR A 166 -4.36 5.17 -11.35
CA TYR A 166 -3.70 4.22 -12.24
C TYR A 166 -3.74 2.84 -11.60
N GLN A 167 -4.02 1.81 -12.41
CA GLN A 167 -3.87 0.43 -11.98
C GLN A 167 -2.76 -0.25 -12.79
N MET A 168 -1.66 -0.55 -12.13
CA MET A 168 -0.53 -1.28 -12.70
C MET A 168 -0.65 -2.76 -12.34
N THR A 169 -0.56 -3.62 -13.34
CA THR A 169 -0.56 -5.08 -13.15
C THR A 169 0.72 -5.69 -13.71
N LYS A 170 0.94 -7.00 -13.48
CA LYS A 170 2.02 -7.74 -14.15
C LYS A 170 2.00 -7.64 -15.68
N LYS A 171 0.82 -7.41 -16.27
CA LYS A 171 0.65 -7.28 -17.73
C LYS A 171 0.88 -5.85 -18.22
N GLY A 172 1.07 -4.88 -17.33
CA GLY A 172 1.15 -3.45 -17.64
C GLY A 172 -0.01 -2.66 -17.06
N LEU A 173 -0.17 -1.43 -17.56
CA LEU A 173 -1.26 -0.52 -17.19
C LEU A 173 -2.61 -1.11 -17.61
N ALA A 174 -3.57 -1.15 -16.69
CA ALA A 174 -4.94 -1.53 -16.99
C ALA A 174 -5.68 -0.37 -17.71
N LEU A 175 -6.57 -0.71 -18.64
CA LEU A 175 -7.36 0.29 -19.37
C LEU A 175 -8.42 0.97 -18.51
N ASP A 176 -8.94 0.27 -17.49
CA ASP A 176 -9.85 0.83 -16.50
C ASP A 176 -9.57 0.19 -15.15
N ALA A 177 -9.55 1.00 -14.10
CA ALA A 177 -9.31 0.56 -12.74
C ALA A 177 -10.62 0.20 -12.03
N SER A 178 -10.88 -1.10 -11.86
CA SER A 178 -12.07 -1.57 -11.13
C SER A 178 -11.77 -1.68 -9.63
N ILE A 179 -11.92 -0.56 -8.92
CA ILE A 179 -11.60 -0.46 -7.49
C ILE A 179 -12.83 -0.34 -6.58
N LYS A 180 -14.04 -0.49 -7.14
CA LYS A 180 -15.30 -0.50 -6.39
C LYS A 180 -15.28 -1.63 -5.35
N GLY A 181 -15.78 -1.35 -4.14
CA GLY A 181 -15.74 -2.30 -3.02
C GLY A 181 -14.39 -2.38 -2.29
N THR A 182 -13.42 -1.54 -2.67
CA THR A 182 -12.15 -1.42 -1.96
C THR A 182 -12.25 -0.41 -0.83
N LYS A 183 -11.92 -0.83 0.40
CA LYS A 183 -11.75 0.05 1.55
C LYS A 183 -10.28 0.38 1.73
N ILE A 184 -9.92 1.66 1.65
CA ILE A 184 -8.58 2.18 1.94
C ILE A 184 -8.64 3.00 3.22
N TYR A 185 -7.70 2.81 4.14
CA TYR A 185 -7.72 3.46 5.46
C TYR A 185 -6.33 3.56 6.10
N PRO A 186 -6.09 4.55 6.99
CA PRO A 186 -4.81 4.68 7.69
C PRO A 186 -4.45 3.46 8.55
N TYR A 187 -3.18 3.04 8.47
CA TYR A 187 -2.67 1.99 9.32
C TYR A 187 -2.23 2.54 10.68
N LYS A 188 -3.15 2.52 11.66
CA LYS A 188 -2.90 3.03 13.02
C LYS A 188 -1.54 2.61 13.60
N LYS A 189 -1.13 1.33 13.46
CA LYS A 189 0.14 0.84 14.02
C LYS A 189 1.39 1.50 13.41
N LEU A 190 1.35 1.84 12.13
CA LEU A 190 2.49 2.47 11.44
C LEU A 190 2.44 3.99 11.46
N ASN A 191 1.36 4.59 11.97
CA ASN A 191 1.22 6.04 12.10
C ASN A 191 1.29 6.52 13.56
N GLN A 192 1.68 5.65 14.49
CA GLN A 192 2.01 6.05 15.86
C GLN A 192 3.37 6.79 15.88
N GLN A 193 3.42 7.87 16.66
CA GLN A 193 4.64 8.63 16.96
C GLN A 193 5.33 8.06 18.19
#